data_AF-A0A7R9LW80-F1
#
_entry.id   AF-A0A7R9LW80-F1
#
_cell.length_a   1.000
_cell.length_b   1.000
_cell.length_c   1.000
_cell.angle_alpha   90.00
_cell.angle_beta   90.00
_cell.angle_gamma   90.00
#
_symmetry.space_group_name_H-M   'P 1'
#
loop_
_entity.id
_entity.type
_entity.pdbx_description
1 polymer ?
#
loop_
_entity_poly.entity_id
_entity_poly.type
_entity_poly.pdbx_seq_one_letter_code
_entity_poly.pdbx_strand_id
1 'polypeptide(L)'
;MSGFAAQTLEKKLIDLNSSQQSIQTLSLWLIHHRKHHKSIVQTWFAELKKAKAVRRLTFMYLANDIIQNSRKKGPEFSKEFGAVLAASFESVAKDSDDKTLGSLERILAIWEERQIYDSNDIKSFRSSLTLRKNQQSVKDVNNSSKTNDLKPNEAKEAK
;
A
#
# COMPACT_ATOMS: atom_id res chain seq x y z
N MET A 1 -8.63 1.55 -32.31
CA MET A 1 -8.49 0.88 -31.00
C MET A 1 -7.02 0.88 -30.64
N SER A 2 -6.59 1.58 -29.58
CA SER A 2 -5.20 1.44 -29.12
C SER A 2 -5.05 0.08 -28.44
N GLY A 3 -4.03 -0.69 -28.85
CA GLY A 3 -3.67 -1.94 -28.18
C GLY A 3 -3.17 -1.67 -26.75
N PHE A 4 -3.30 -2.66 -25.86
CA PHE A 4 -2.69 -2.59 -24.54
C PHE A 4 -1.18 -2.85 -24.66
N ALA A 5 -0.37 -2.00 -24.02
CA ALA A 5 1.06 -2.20 -23.83
C ALA A 5 1.45 -1.76 -22.41
N ALA A 6 2.34 -2.51 -21.76
CA ALA A 6 2.78 -2.22 -20.39
C ALA A 6 3.40 -0.81 -20.26
N GLN A 7 4.20 -0.40 -21.24
CA GLN A 7 4.77 0.96 -21.29
C GLN A 7 3.71 2.07 -21.35
N THR A 8 2.56 1.82 -21.99
CA THR A 8 1.45 2.77 -22.00
C THR A 8 0.81 2.87 -20.61
N LEU A 9 0.71 1.76 -19.89
CA LEU A 9 0.24 1.76 -18.51
C LEU A 9 1.22 2.49 -17.59
N GLU A 10 2.53 2.26 -17.71
CA GLU A 10 3.54 2.98 -16.94
C GLU A 10 3.41 4.49 -17.08
N LYS A 11 3.30 4.99 -18.32
CA LYS A 11 3.07 6.42 -18.59
C LYS A 11 1.79 6.93 -17.91
N LYS A 12 0.68 6.19 -18.04
CA LYS A 12 -0.59 6.55 -17.40
C LYS A 12 -0.51 6.55 -15.86
N LEU A 13 0.28 5.65 -15.27
CA LEU A 13 0.53 5.62 -13.82
C LEU A 13 1.43 6.77 -13.38
N ILE A 14 2.36 7.23 -14.22
CA ILE A 14 3.15 8.44 -13.95
C ILE A 14 2.23 9.66 -13.86
N ASP A 15 1.24 9.78 -14.74
CA ASP A 15 0.30 10.90 -14.78
C ASP A 15 -0.87 10.79 -13.77
N LEU A 16 -1.02 9.63 -13.12
CA LEU A 16 -2.07 9.38 -12.14
C LEU A 16 -1.96 10.33 -10.93
N ASN A 17 -3.07 11.00 -10.62
CA ASN A 17 -3.20 11.88 -9.46
C ASN A 17 -4.43 11.51 -8.61
N SER A 18 -4.58 12.18 -7.46
CA SER A 18 -5.61 11.85 -6.45
C SER A 18 -7.03 12.34 -6.80
N SER A 19 -7.24 13.00 -7.94
CA SER A 19 -8.58 13.41 -8.36
C SER A 19 -9.41 12.20 -8.77
N GLN A 20 -10.71 12.25 -8.47
CA GLN A 20 -11.66 11.19 -8.79
C GLN A 20 -11.68 10.92 -10.31
N GLN A 21 -11.69 11.97 -11.12
CA GLN A 21 -11.67 11.87 -12.58
C GLN A 21 -10.43 11.15 -13.11
N SER A 22 -9.22 11.45 -12.58
CA SER A 22 -7.99 10.78 -12.99
C SER A 22 -8.05 9.27 -12.71
N ILE A 23 -8.48 8.91 -11.50
CA ILE A 23 -8.61 7.52 -11.05
C ILE A 23 -9.65 6.77 -11.89
N GLN A 24 -10.85 7.33 -12.05
CA GLN A 24 -11.95 6.68 -12.78
C GLN A 24 -11.62 6.51 -14.27
N THR A 25 -11.01 7.52 -14.89
CA THR A 25 -10.63 7.45 -16.31
C THR A 25 -9.64 6.32 -16.55
N LEU A 26 -8.62 6.20 -15.69
CA LEU A 26 -7.64 5.12 -15.82
C LEU A 26 -8.24 3.76 -15.48
N SER A 27 -9.06 3.68 -14.43
CA SER A 27 -9.77 2.45 -14.03
C SER A 27 -10.63 1.90 -15.17
N LEU A 28 -11.45 2.76 -15.81
CA LEU A 28 -12.30 2.36 -16.93
C LEU A 28 -11.48 1.83 -18.10
N TRP A 29 -10.37 2.50 -18.43
CA TRP A 29 -9.47 2.04 -19.48
C TRP A 29 -8.86 0.67 -19.13
N LEU A 30 -8.42 0.46 -17.90
CA LEU A 30 -7.87 -0.82 -17.44
C LEU A 30 -8.91 -1.95 -17.46
N ILE A 31 -10.15 -1.67 -17.04
CA ILE A 31 -11.27 -2.63 -17.09
C ILE A 31 -11.61 -3.00 -18.53
N HIS A 32 -11.55 -2.04 -19.47
CA HIS A 32 -11.73 -2.33 -20.90
C HIS A 32 -10.66 -3.30 -21.41
N HIS A 33 -9.42 -3.17 -20.93
CA HIS A 33 -8.29 -4.05 -21.29
C HIS A 33 -8.12 -5.27 -20.37
N ARG A 34 -9.17 -5.72 -19.67
CA ARG A 34 -9.12 -6.83 -18.68
C ARG A 34 -8.52 -8.15 -19.17
N LYS A 35 -8.49 -8.40 -20.49
CA LYS A 35 -7.78 -9.56 -21.07
C LYS A 35 -6.29 -9.60 -20.67
N HIS A 36 -5.72 -8.45 -20.31
CA HIS A 36 -4.34 -8.29 -19.86
C HIS A 36 -4.21 -8.14 -18.33
N HIS A 37 -5.22 -8.55 -17.54
CA HIS A 37 -5.26 -8.34 -16.09
C HIS A 37 -3.96 -8.71 -15.36
N LYS A 38 -3.32 -9.84 -15.71
CA LYS A 38 -2.03 -10.25 -15.13
C LYS A 38 -0.94 -9.19 -15.32
N SER A 39 -0.75 -8.76 -16.56
CA SER A 39 0.26 -7.74 -16.88
C SER A 39 -0.09 -6.40 -16.24
N ILE A 40 -1.37 -6.02 -16.21
CA ILE A 40 -1.85 -4.80 -15.55
C ILE A 40 -1.47 -4.80 -14.06
N VAL A 41 -1.80 -5.87 -13.34
CA VAL A 41 -1.56 -5.96 -11.89
C VAL A 41 -0.07 -6.02 -11.59
N GLN A 42 0.72 -6.75 -12.40
CA GLN A 42 2.17 -6.80 -12.26
C GLN A 42 2.82 -5.42 -12.46
N THR A 43 2.45 -4.69 -13.51
CA THR A 43 2.95 -3.33 -13.76
C THR A 43 2.50 -2.37 -12.66
N TRP A 44 1.23 -2.42 -12.24
CA TRP A 44 0.72 -1.61 -11.14
C TRP A 44 1.52 -1.83 -9.84
N PHE A 45 1.81 -3.09 -9.51
CA PHE A 45 2.54 -3.44 -8.29
C PHE A 45 4.02 -3.00 -8.35
N ALA A 46 4.65 -3.16 -9.52
CA ALA A 46 6.02 -2.69 -9.73
C ALA A 46 6.13 -1.17 -9.58
N GLU A 47 5.18 -0.42 -10.15
CA GLU A 47 5.15 1.04 -10.06
C GLU A 47 4.76 1.54 -8.66
N LEU A 48 3.85 0.84 -7.95
CA LEU A 48 3.51 1.14 -6.56
C LEU A 48 4.76 1.14 -5.66
N LYS A 49 5.62 0.13 -5.81
CA LYS A 49 6.86 -0.01 -5.01
C LYS A 49 7.85 1.13 -5.28
N LYS A 50 7.90 1.63 -6.51
CA LYS A 50 8.77 2.77 -6.92
C LYS A 50 8.19 4.12 -6.51
N ALA A 51 6.87 4.22 -6.33
CA ALA A 51 6.19 5.47 -6.02
C ALA A 51 6.58 6.02 -4.64
N LYS A 52 6.63 7.36 -4.55
CA LYS A 52 6.79 8.09 -3.27
C LYS A 52 5.57 7.84 -2.37
N ALA A 53 5.76 7.87 -1.05
CA ALA A 53 4.72 7.57 -0.05
C ALA A 53 3.38 8.30 -0.32
N VAL A 54 3.43 9.62 -0.59
CA VAL A 54 2.25 10.45 -0.90
C VAL A 54 1.43 9.94 -2.09
N ARG A 55 2.08 9.29 -3.07
CA ARG A 55 1.39 8.76 -4.26
C ARG A 55 0.90 7.33 -4.07
N ARG A 56 1.49 6.55 -3.16
CA ARG A 56 1.12 5.14 -2.96
C ARG A 56 -0.35 4.98 -2.58
N LEU A 57 -0.92 5.91 -1.81
CA LEU A 57 -2.35 5.91 -1.49
C LEU A 57 -3.22 6.04 -2.75
N THR A 58 -2.85 6.90 -3.70
CA THR A 58 -3.56 7.05 -4.98
C THR A 58 -3.57 5.74 -5.79
N PHE A 59 -2.48 4.98 -5.77
CA PHE A 59 -2.42 3.65 -6.40
C PHE A 59 -3.39 2.67 -5.74
N MET A 60 -3.54 2.72 -4.41
CA MET A 60 -4.50 1.90 -3.68
C MET A 60 -5.95 2.30 -4.00
N TYR A 61 -6.24 3.59 -4.20
CA TYR A 61 -7.55 4.03 -4.68
C TYR A 61 -7.85 3.56 -6.10
N LEU A 62 -6.85 3.54 -6.99
CA LEU A 62 -7.01 2.96 -8.31
C LEU A 62 -7.31 1.46 -8.25
N ALA A 63 -6.55 0.69 -7.46
CA ALA A 63 -6.81 -0.74 -7.27
C ALA A 63 -8.23 -0.97 -6.72
N ASN A 64 -8.63 -0.17 -5.74
CA ASN A 64 -9.98 -0.21 -5.19
C ASN A 64 -11.06 0.01 -6.27
N ASP A 65 -10.92 1.05 -7.10
CA ASP A 65 -11.90 1.33 -8.14
C ASP A 65 -11.97 0.20 -9.19
N ILE A 66 -10.81 -0.33 -9.63
CA ILE A 66 -10.74 -1.45 -10.58
C ILE A 66 -11.41 -2.70 -10.00
N ILE A 67 -11.02 -3.10 -8.79
CA ILE A 67 -11.53 -4.32 -8.15
C ILE A 67 -13.04 -4.24 -7.99
N GLN A 68 -13.58 -3.10 -7.53
CA GLN A 68 -15.01 -2.96 -7.30
C GLN A 68 -15.81 -2.93 -8.61
N ASN A 69 -15.34 -2.18 -9.62
CA ASN A 69 -16.09 -1.97 -10.85
C ASN A 69 -15.94 -3.11 -11.87
N SER A 70 -14.85 -3.90 -11.79
CA SER A 70 -14.63 -5.03 -12.68
C SER A 70 -15.48 -6.27 -12.35
N ARG A 71 -16.02 -6.39 -11.13
CA ARG A 71 -16.80 -7.58 -10.68
C ARG A 71 -17.93 -7.96 -11.62
N LYS A 72 -18.62 -6.97 -12.21
CA LYS A 72 -19.71 -7.20 -13.17
C LYS A 72 -19.24 -7.81 -14.50
N LYS A 73 -17.94 -7.72 -14.80
CA LYS A 73 -17.32 -8.25 -16.03
C LYS A 73 -16.66 -9.59 -15.80
N GLY A 74 -16.14 -9.85 -14.60
CA GLY A 74 -15.56 -11.12 -14.19
C GLY A 74 -14.66 -10.99 -12.94
N PRO A 75 -14.20 -12.13 -12.39
CA PRO A 75 -13.42 -12.17 -11.15
C PRO A 75 -11.91 -11.98 -11.36
N GLU A 76 -11.44 -11.79 -12.59
CA GLU A 76 -10.02 -11.89 -12.94
C GLU A 76 -9.16 -10.85 -12.22
N PHE A 77 -9.66 -9.62 -12.10
CA PHE A 77 -8.96 -8.57 -11.35
C PHE A 77 -8.98 -8.83 -9.85
N SER A 78 -10.12 -9.17 -9.25
CA SER A 78 -10.20 -9.50 -7.82
C SER A 78 -9.21 -10.61 -7.47
N LYS A 79 -9.18 -11.69 -8.26
CA LYS A 79 -8.25 -12.80 -8.04
C LYS A 79 -6.78 -12.37 -8.16
N GLU A 80 -6.44 -11.63 -9.23
CA GLU A 80 -5.05 -11.24 -9.50
C GLU A 80 -4.53 -10.21 -8.49
N PHE A 81 -5.35 -9.23 -8.11
CA PHE A 81 -5.00 -8.28 -7.06
C PHE A 81 -4.85 -8.97 -5.70
N GLY A 82 -5.74 -9.89 -5.35
CA GLY A 82 -5.67 -10.66 -4.10
C GLY A 82 -4.27 -11.24 -3.82
N ALA A 83 -3.61 -11.76 -4.86
CA ALA A 83 -2.27 -12.35 -4.75
C ALA A 83 -1.15 -11.35 -4.40
N VAL A 84 -1.33 -10.05 -4.68
CA VAL A 84 -0.30 -9.02 -4.44
C VAL A 84 -0.71 -8.02 -3.35
N LEU A 85 -1.95 -8.05 -2.88
CA LEU A 85 -2.50 -7.03 -1.97
C LEU A 85 -1.82 -7.02 -0.61
N ALA A 86 -1.52 -8.18 0.00
CA ALA A 86 -0.83 -8.23 1.30
C ALA A 86 0.51 -7.48 1.25
N ALA A 87 1.37 -7.81 0.28
CA ALA A 87 2.65 -7.14 0.07
C ALA A 87 2.49 -5.65 -0.35
N SER A 88 1.39 -5.31 -1.04
CA SER A 88 1.08 -3.92 -1.39
C SER A 88 0.75 -3.11 -0.14
N PHE A 89 -0.15 -3.60 0.72
CA PHE A 89 -0.51 -2.95 1.98
C PHE A 89 0.71 -2.77 2.89
N GLU A 90 1.56 -3.79 3.03
CA GLU A 90 2.81 -3.69 3.79
C GLU A 90 3.72 -2.58 3.22
N SER A 91 3.91 -2.55 1.91
CA SER A 91 4.74 -1.55 1.23
C SER A 91 4.21 -0.13 1.36
N VAL A 92 2.89 0.07 1.41
CA VAL A 92 2.31 1.40 1.65
C VAL A 92 2.40 1.76 3.14
N ALA A 93 2.09 0.83 4.03
CA ALA A 93 2.03 1.08 5.48
C ALA A 93 3.39 1.48 6.09
N LYS A 94 4.51 0.97 5.55
CA LYS A 94 5.85 1.20 6.09
C LYS A 94 6.21 2.69 6.29
N ASP A 95 5.84 3.53 5.32
CA ASP A 95 6.22 4.95 5.28
C ASP A 95 5.00 5.89 5.39
N SER A 96 3.86 5.39 5.90
CA SER A 96 2.59 6.11 5.94
C SER A 96 2.30 6.74 7.31
N ASP A 97 1.59 7.88 7.28
CA ASP A 97 1.00 8.52 8.45
C ASP A 97 -0.33 7.87 8.84
N ASP A 98 -0.83 8.19 10.03
CA ASP A 98 -2.06 7.60 10.57
C ASP A 98 -3.29 7.91 9.70
N LYS A 99 -3.29 9.06 9.01
CA LYS A 99 -4.34 9.44 8.06
C LYS A 99 -4.37 8.50 6.85
N THR A 100 -3.21 8.18 6.30
CA THR A 100 -3.11 7.21 5.18
C THR A 100 -3.50 5.82 5.66
N LEU A 101 -3.04 5.39 6.84
CA LEU A 101 -3.45 4.10 7.41
C LEU A 101 -4.96 4.00 7.61
N GLY A 102 -5.61 5.04 8.14
CA GLY A 102 -7.08 5.08 8.28
C GLY A 102 -7.79 4.99 6.93
N SER A 103 -7.20 5.54 5.87
CA SER A 103 -7.72 5.45 4.50
C SER A 103 -7.60 4.03 3.94
N LEU A 104 -6.48 3.34 4.21
CA LEU A 104 -6.29 1.92 3.82
C LEU A 104 -7.25 1.00 4.58
N GLU A 105 -7.45 1.24 5.87
CA GLU A 105 -8.41 0.48 6.68
C GLU A 105 -9.84 0.66 6.16
N ARG A 106 -10.20 1.88 5.74
CA ARG A 106 -11.50 2.14 5.10
C ARG A 106 -11.68 1.35 3.81
N ILE A 107 -10.64 1.18 2.99
CA ILE A 107 -10.70 0.34 1.78
C ILE A 107 -11.01 -1.12 2.17
N LEU A 108 -10.32 -1.65 3.17
CA LEU A 108 -10.55 -3.03 3.65
C LEU A 108 -11.95 -3.22 4.22
N ALA A 109 -12.44 -2.28 5.02
CA ALA A 109 -13.81 -2.31 5.55
C ALA A 109 -14.85 -2.35 4.43
N ILE A 110 -14.66 -1.57 3.35
CA ILE A 110 -15.56 -1.60 2.19
C ILE A 110 -15.49 -2.94 1.47
N TRP A 111 -14.31 -3.54 1.33
CA TRP A 111 -14.17 -4.85 0.70
C TRP A 111 -14.81 -5.98 1.51
N GLU A 112 -14.73 -5.90 2.85
CA GLU A 112 -15.41 -6.80 3.78
C GLU A 112 -16.94 -6.63 3.69
N GLU A 113 -17.45 -5.40 3.79
CA GLU A 113 -18.88 -5.10 3.69
C GLU A 113 -19.48 -5.59 2.36
N ARG A 114 -18.77 -5.37 1.25
CA ARG A 114 -19.21 -5.75 -0.10
C ARG A 114 -18.88 -7.19 -0.48
N GLN A 115 -18.34 -7.98 0.47
CA GLN A 115 -17.94 -9.37 0.27
C GLN A 115 -17.12 -9.55 -1.02
N ILE A 116 -16.08 -8.72 -1.16
CA ILE A 116 -15.16 -8.76 -2.30
C ILE A 116 -14.08 -9.81 -2.06
N TYR A 117 -13.57 -9.86 -0.84
CA TYR A 117 -12.67 -10.88 -0.33
C TYR A 117 -13.28 -11.47 0.94
N ASP A 118 -12.87 -12.70 1.27
CA ASP A 118 -13.36 -13.36 2.47
C ASP A 118 -12.70 -12.81 3.75
N SER A 119 -13.23 -13.18 4.91
CA SER A 119 -12.73 -12.69 6.20
C SER A 119 -11.28 -13.10 6.49
N ASN A 120 -10.76 -14.19 5.92
CA ASN A 120 -9.38 -14.62 6.14
C ASN A 120 -8.41 -13.75 5.34
N ASP A 121 -8.74 -13.47 4.08
CA ASP A 121 -8.00 -12.53 3.23
C ASP A 121 -7.99 -11.13 3.84
N ILE A 122 -9.15 -10.62 4.27
CA ILE A 122 -9.25 -9.31 4.92
C ILE A 122 -8.38 -9.25 6.18
N LYS A 123 -8.39 -10.29 7.01
CA LYS A 123 -7.51 -10.38 8.19
C LYS A 123 -6.03 -10.34 7.80
N SER A 124 -5.63 -11.10 6.78
CA SER A 124 -4.26 -11.11 6.26
C SER A 124 -3.80 -9.71 5.79
N PHE A 125 -4.68 -9.00 5.07
CA PHE A 125 -4.39 -7.63 4.64
C PHE A 125 -4.29 -6.64 5.81
N ARG A 126 -5.18 -6.75 6.82
CA ARG A 126 -5.10 -5.94 8.06
C ARG A 126 -3.82 -6.22 8.86
N SER A 127 -3.37 -7.47 8.92
CA SER A 127 -2.09 -7.82 9.56
C SER A 127 -0.91 -7.13 8.88
N SER A 128 -0.96 -7.00 7.56
CA SER A 128 0.07 -6.30 6.76
C SER A 128 0.13 -4.79 7.06
N LEU A 129 -1.00 -4.17 7.47
CA LEU A 129 -1.02 -2.79 7.98
C LEU A 129 -0.44 -2.67 9.40
N THR A 130 -0.63 -3.70 10.23
CA THR A 130 -0.34 -3.67 11.67
C THR A 130 1.07 -4.13 12.02
N LEU A 131 1.78 -4.81 11.11
CA LEU A 131 3.19 -5.20 11.27
C LEU A 131 4.11 -4.02 11.65
N ARG A 132 3.65 -2.79 11.43
CA ARG A 132 4.23 -1.54 11.95
C ARG A 132 4.36 -1.52 13.49
N LYS A 133 3.37 -2.01 14.25
CA LYS A 133 3.35 -1.92 15.73
C LYS A 133 4.42 -2.77 16.41
N ASN A 134 4.73 -3.96 15.89
CA ASN A 134 5.69 -4.87 16.54
C ASN A 134 7.16 -4.59 16.21
N GLN A 135 7.47 -3.88 15.11
CA GLN A 135 8.86 -3.52 14.79
C GLN A 135 9.29 -2.16 15.38
N GLN A 136 8.34 -1.28 15.73
CA GLN A 136 8.64 -0.01 16.40
C GLN A 136 8.90 -0.22 17.90
N SER A 137 8.11 -1.08 18.58
CA SER A 137 8.25 -1.35 20.02
C SER A 137 9.59 -1.98 20.42
N VAL A 138 10.28 -2.68 19.51
CA VAL A 138 11.59 -3.29 19.78
C VAL A 138 12.74 -2.29 19.63
N LYS A 139 12.59 -1.25 18.78
CA LYS A 139 13.63 -0.23 18.59
C LYS A 139 13.67 0.79 19.72
N ASP A 140 12.52 1.13 20.29
CA ASP A 140 12.45 2.09 21.41
C ASP A 140 12.96 1.49 22.74
N VAL A 141 12.84 0.17 22.95
CA VAL A 141 13.37 -0.52 24.13
C VAL A 141 14.91 -0.62 24.10
N ASN A 142 15.53 -0.75 22.92
CA ASN A 142 16.98 -0.92 22.80
C ASN A 142 17.78 0.40 22.88
N ASN A 143 17.13 1.57 22.81
CA ASN A 143 17.81 2.87 22.88
C ASN A 143 17.84 3.47 24.30
N SER A 144 17.11 2.90 25.27
CA SER A 144 17.04 3.41 26.65
C SER A 144 18.12 2.85 27.59
N SER A 145 18.91 1.86 27.15
CA SER A 145 19.87 1.15 28.02
C SER A 145 21.34 1.57 27.88
N LYS A 146 21.65 2.69 27.21
CA LYS A 146 23.03 3.22 27.10
C LYS A 146 23.14 4.71 27.43
N THR A 147 22.84 5.10 28.66
CA THR A 147 23.51 6.24 29.33
C THR A 147 23.12 6.20 30.80
N ASN A 148 23.96 5.61 31.66
CA ASN A 148 24.06 5.94 33.08
C ASN A 148 25.34 5.30 33.62
N ASP A 149 26.47 5.95 33.38
CA ASP A 149 27.62 5.82 34.27
C ASP A 149 28.09 7.22 34.65
N LEU A 150 27.82 7.53 35.91
CA LEU A 150 28.09 8.78 36.60
C LEU A 150 29.61 8.97 36.77
N LYS A 151 30.10 10.17 36.47
CA LYS A 151 31.32 10.67 37.10
C LYS A 151 31.04 10.92 38.59
N PRO A 152 31.99 10.61 39.47
CA PRO A 152 32.34 11.59 40.48
C PRO A 152 33.80 12.02 40.43
N ASN A 153 33.95 13.28 40.80
CA ASN A 153 35.11 14.13 40.92
C ASN A 153 36.05 13.66 42.06
N GLU A 154 37.36 13.60 41.84
CA GLU A 154 38.34 13.75 42.93
C GLU A 154 39.40 14.76 42.50
N ALA A 155 39.28 15.95 43.09
CA ALA A 155 40.37 16.89 43.25
C ALA A 155 41.36 16.33 44.28
N LYS A 156 42.65 16.31 43.96
CA LYS A 156 43.73 16.37 44.94
C LYS A 156 44.84 17.30 44.46
N GLU A 157 45.08 18.31 45.27
CA GLU A 157 46.26 19.18 45.30
C GLU A 157 47.56 18.36 45.32
N ALA A 158 48.65 18.92 44.78
CA ALA A 158 49.83 19.27 45.57
C ALA A 158 50.89 20.00 44.71
N LYS A 159 51.26 21.18 45.21
CA LYS A 159 52.58 21.86 45.20
C LYS A 159 53.41 21.92 43.93
#